data_AF-A0A2N2JP35-F1
#
_entry.id   AF-A0A2N2JP35-F1
#
_cell.length_a   1.000
_cell.length_b   1.000
_cell.length_c   1.000
_cell.angle_alpha   90.00
_cell.angle_beta   90.00
_cell.angle_gamma   90.00
#
_symmetry.space_group_name_H-M   'P 1'
#
loop_
_entity.id
_entity.type
_entity.pdbx_description
1 polymer ?
#
loop_
_entity_poly.entity_id
_entity_poly.type
_entity_poly.pdbx_seq_one_letter_code
_entity_poly.pdbx_strand_id
1 'polypeptide(L)'
;MRTLLTLTIAVCGLTTSAAAQTVEVSAPLFPRVLDLYPFTGDAYPDGYDAQEALADDVLMTFGWLRDECAARGYDVLLAGDAPLTPEQRMENYNHVAECAYDEFTAKPYMVPQLVADVDVCALKLGDGWRLPTEADVLGWPDALFEGVADVLTETADGTSGWGTFYFSLLVYVTGADGDVRIANLHPDATTRVFDLPAGTDPTRHVEAVPFDAAGASGWAPPVVRCVRELPDTGA
;
A
#
# COMPACT_ATOMS: atom_id res chain seq x y z
N MET A 1 -14.95 3.20 25.93
CA MET A 1 -13.60 3.79 25.98
C MET A 1 -12.73 2.99 25.01
N ARG A 2 -12.53 3.51 23.79
CA ARG A 2 -11.69 2.88 22.77
C ARG A 2 -10.25 3.37 22.99
N THR A 3 -9.37 2.48 23.42
CA THR A 3 -7.93 2.73 23.49
C THR A 3 -7.40 2.72 22.07
N LEU A 4 -6.91 3.85 21.57
CA LEU A 4 -6.16 3.91 20.31
C LEU A 4 -4.86 3.10 20.49
N LEU A 5 -4.71 2.04 19.69
CA LEU A 5 -3.44 1.35 19.51
C LEU A 5 -2.56 2.25 18.62
N THR A 6 -1.54 2.86 19.19
CA THR A 6 -0.47 3.51 18.43
C THR A 6 0.49 2.41 17.97
N LEU A 7 0.44 2.06 16.68
CA LEU A 7 1.43 1.21 16.05
C LEU A 7 2.72 2.04 15.87
N THR A 8 3.65 1.93 16.81
CA THR A 8 4.99 2.51 16.64
C THR A 8 5.76 1.61 15.70
N ILE A 9 5.80 1.96 14.41
CA ILE A 9 6.85 1.45 13.51
C ILE A 9 8.18 1.85 14.13
N ALA A 10 9.11 0.91 14.27
CA ALA A 10 10.45 1.19 14.78
C ALA A 10 11.09 2.29 13.92
N VAL A 11 11.17 3.50 14.47
CA VAL A 11 11.90 4.62 13.89
C VAL A 11 13.38 4.25 13.94
N CYS A 12 13.97 3.92 12.79
CA CYS A 12 15.41 3.92 12.65
C CYS A 12 15.85 5.39 12.64
N GLY A 13 16.20 5.93 13.81
CA GLY A 13 16.57 7.32 13.99
C GLY A 13 17.91 7.63 13.31
N LEU A 14 17.86 8.17 12.10
CA LEU A 14 19.00 8.81 11.45
C LEU A 14 18.83 10.33 11.59
N THR A 15 19.64 10.94 12.45
CA THR A 15 19.72 12.40 12.58
C THR A 15 20.58 12.97 11.45
N THR A 16 19.95 13.58 10.45
CA THR A 16 20.58 14.57 9.59
C THR A 16 19.96 15.94 9.82
N SER A 17 20.82 16.97 9.82
CA SER A 17 20.51 18.36 10.10
C SER A 17 19.50 18.95 9.11
N ALA A 18 18.61 19.82 9.63
CA ALA A 18 17.26 20.20 9.15
C ALA A 18 16.24 19.09 9.45
N ALA A 19 15.43 19.28 10.51
CA ALA A 19 14.51 18.29 11.06
C ALA A 19 13.77 17.55 9.94
N ALA A 20 14.23 16.32 9.65
CA ALA A 20 13.68 15.52 8.58
C ALA A 20 12.25 15.16 8.99
N GLN A 21 11.29 15.76 8.30
CA GLN A 21 9.88 15.43 8.46
C GLN A 21 9.75 13.90 8.34
N THR A 22 9.29 13.26 9.42
CA THR A 22 9.17 11.80 9.41
C THR A 22 7.89 11.44 8.69
N VAL A 23 7.99 10.67 7.61
CA VAL A 23 6.84 10.17 6.85
C VAL A 23 6.53 8.78 7.34
N GLU A 24 5.27 8.54 7.68
CA GLU A 24 4.74 7.20 7.93
C GLU A 24 4.12 6.65 6.64
N VAL A 25 4.45 5.40 6.29
CA VAL A 25 3.91 4.70 5.12
C VAL A 25 3.07 3.52 5.60
N SER A 26 1.85 3.40 5.09
CA SER A 26 0.94 2.31 5.47
C SER A 26 1.33 0.98 4.82
N ALA A 27 0.82 -0.12 5.39
CA ALA A 27 0.61 -1.34 4.63
C ALA A 27 -0.40 -1.08 3.48
N PRO A 28 -0.41 -1.90 2.41
CA PRO A 28 -1.36 -1.73 1.32
C PRO A 28 -2.83 -1.77 1.79
N LEU A 29 -3.71 -1.11 1.05
CA LEU A 29 -5.14 -1.41 1.09
C LEU A 29 -5.44 -2.62 0.20
N PHE A 30 -6.39 -3.46 0.63
CA PHE A 30 -6.70 -4.73 0.00
C PHE A 30 -8.12 -4.70 -0.57
N PRO A 31 -8.31 -4.52 -1.89
CA PRO A 31 -9.64 -4.59 -2.48
C PRO A 31 -10.15 -6.03 -2.54
N ARG A 32 -11.44 -6.23 -2.20
CA ARG A 32 -12.22 -7.43 -2.51
C ARG A 32 -12.50 -7.45 -4.00
N VAL A 33 -11.60 -8.07 -4.75
CA VAL A 33 -11.56 -7.88 -6.21
C VAL A 33 -12.80 -8.47 -6.91
N LEU A 34 -13.39 -9.55 -6.39
CA LEU A 34 -14.65 -10.06 -6.95
C LEU A 34 -15.84 -9.13 -6.72
N ASP A 35 -15.82 -8.33 -5.66
CA ASP A 35 -16.86 -7.31 -5.39
C ASP A 35 -16.62 -6.04 -6.22
N LEU A 36 -15.37 -5.79 -6.64
CA LEU A 36 -14.98 -4.68 -7.50
C LEU A 36 -15.33 -4.92 -8.98
N TYR A 37 -15.14 -6.15 -9.49
CA TYR A 37 -15.31 -6.49 -10.92
C TYR A 37 -16.64 -6.07 -11.55
N PRO A 38 -17.81 -6.19 -10.88
CA PRO A 38 -19.09 -5.74 -11.44
C PRO A 38 -19.17 -4.26 -11.80
N PHE A 39 -18.25 -3.43 -11.27
CA PHE A 39 -18.23 -1.97 -11.41
C PHE A 39 -17.02 -1.49 -12.22
N THR A 40 -16.53 -2.30 -13.17
CA THR A 40 -15.37 -1.97 -14.01
C THR A 40 -15.77 -1.67 -15.46
N GLY A 41 -14.97 -0.87 -16.16
CA GLY A 41 -15.24 -0.49 -17.54
C GLY A 41 -16.49 0.38 -17.67
N ASP A 42 -17.36 0.03 -18.61
CA ASP A 42 -18.65 0.72 -18.86
C ASP A 42 -19.62 0.70 -17.65
N ALA A 43 -19.34 -0.11 -16.63
CA ALA A 43 -20.14 -0.20 -15.41
C ALA A 43 -19.56 0.59 -14.23
N TYR A 44 -18.47 1.34 -14.44
CA TYR A 44 -17.87 2.17 -13.40
C TYR A 44 -18.87 3.24 -12.91
N PRO A 45 -19.01 3.45 -11.59
CA PRO A 45 -20.06 4.31 -11.08
C PRO A 45 -19.86 5.77 -11.49
N ASP A 46 -20.94 6.39 -11.98
CA ASP A 46 -20.99 7.82 -12.23
C ASP A 46 -21.27 8.56 -10.92
N GLY A 47 -20.33 9.42 -10.52
CA GLY A 47 -20.52 10.37 -9.42
C GLY A 47 -19.93 9.91 -8.09
N TYR A 48 -19.48 10.90 -7.33
CA TYR A 48 -18.68 10.73 -6.13
C TYR A 48 -19.33 9.82 -5.08
N ASP A 49 -20.60 10.04 -4.73
CA ASP A 49 -21.28 9.26 -3.67
C ASP A 49 -21.28 7.74 -3.95
N ALA A 50 -21.44 7.34 -5.22
CA ALA A 50 -21.42 5.93 -5.60
C ALA A 50 -20.01 5.35 -5.64
N GLN A 51 -19.02 6.17 -6.00
CA GLN A 51 -17.61 5.81 -6.01
C GLN A 51 -17.07 5.67 -4.58
N GLU A 52 -17.40 6.59 -3.68
CA GLU A 52 -17.04 6.54 -2.26
C GLU A 52 -17.66 5.29 -1.60
N ALA A 53 -18.94 5.03 -1.84
CA ALA A 53 -19.60 3.81 -1.33
C ALA A 53 -18.93 2.54 -1.85
N LEU A 54 -18.61 2.48 -3.15
CA LEU A 54 -17.86 1.36 -3.73
C LEU A 54 -16.50 1.19 -3.05
N ALA A 55 -15.74 2.27 -2.88
CA ALA A 55 -14.43 2.25 -2.23
C ALA A 55 -14.51 1.79 -0.77
N ASP A 56 -15.50 2.26 -0.02
CA ASP A 56 -15.70 1.84 1.37
C ASP A 56 -16.09 0.36 1.45
N ASP A 57 -16.96 -0.11 0.57
CA ASP A 57 -17.37 -1.50 0.56
C ASP A 57 -16.20 -2.42 0.20
N VAL A 58 -15.46 -2.15 -0.87
CA VAL A 58 -14.49 -3.13 -1.39
C VAL A 58 -13.15 -3.11 -0.70
N LEU A 59 -12.72 -1.98 -0.12
CA LEU A 59 -11.38 -1.87 0.45
C LEU A 59 -11.32 -2.36 1.90
N MET A 60 -10.26 -3.11 2.19
CA MET A 60 -9.96 -3.60 3.54
C MET A 60 -8.59 -3.07 3.97
N THR A 61 -8.47 -2.68 5.24
CA THR A 61 -7.19 -2.30 5.81
C THR A 61 -6.43 -3.54 6.26
N PHE A 62 -5.10 -3.48 6.22
CA PHE A 62 -4.27 -4.55 6.79
C PHE A 62 -4.61 -4.84 8.25
N GLY A 63 -4.87 -3.81 9.06
CA GLY A 63 -5.23 -3.97 10.47
C GLY A 63 -6.52 -4.77 10.67
N TRP A 64 -7.55 -4.49 9.88
CA TRP A 64 -8.78 -5.27 9.90
C TRP A 64 -8.56 -6.71 9.45
N LEU A 65 -7.85 -6.91 8.32
CA LEU A 65 -7.54 -8.25 7.80
C LEU A 65 -6.75 -9.07 8.82
N ARG A 66 -5.73 -8.48 9.45
CA ARG A 66 -4.94 -9.13 10.50
C ARG A 66 -5.84 -9.69 11.61
N ASP A 67 -6.77 -8.89 12.12
CA ASP A 67 -7.62 -9.27 13.24
C ASP A 67 -8.66 -10.34 12.81
N GLU A 68 -9.25 -10.20 11.62
CA GLU A 68 -10.18 -11.18 11.06
C GLU A 68 -9.51 -12.52 10.74
N CYS A 69 -8.31 -12.49 10.16
CA CYS A 69 -7.54 -13.69 9.84
C CYS A 69 -7.13 -14.44 11.12
N ALA A 70 -6.70 -13.72 12.17
CA ALA A 70 -6.45 -14.31 13.47
C ALA A 70 -7.72 -14.99 14.04
N ALA A 71 -8.88 -14.33 13.93
CA ALA A 71 -10.16 -14.89 14.40
C ALA A 71 -10.60 -16.14 13.63
N ARG A 72 -10.15 -16.30 12.38
CA ARG A 72 -10.40 -17.47 11.53
C ARG A 72 -9.40 -18.62 11.72
N GLY A 73 -8.37 -18.41 12.54
CA GLY A 73 -7.40 -19.45 12.91
C GLY A 73 -6.14 -19.47 12.04
N TYR A 74 -5.87 -18.41 11.26
CA TYR A 74 -4.54 -18.22 10.67
C TYR A 74 -3.54 -17.86 11.78
N ASP A 75 -2.28 -18.28 11.61
CA ASP A 75 -1.17 -18.07 12.57
C ASP A 75 -0.65 -16.61 12.59
N VAL A 76 -1.57 -15.65 12.65
CA VAL A 76 -1.28 -14.23 12.70
C VAL A 76 -0.83 -13.84 14.11
N LEU A 77 0.40 -13.35 14.22
CA LEU A 77 1.02 -12.83 15.43
C LEU A 77 0.43 -11.46 15.76
N LEU A 78 -0.41 -11.39 16.79
CA LEU A 78 -0.88 -10.11 17.33
C LEU A 78 0.22 -9.54 18.25
N ALA A 79 0.64 -8.29 17.98
CA ALA A 79 1.62 -7.61 18.84
C ALA A 79 1.08 -7.54 20.27
N GLY A 80 1.78 -8.17 21.21
CA GLY A 80 1.55 -8.01 22.64
C GLY A 80 2.21 -6.72 23.15
N ASP A 81 2.72 -6.74 24.39
CA ASP A 81 3.43 -5.58 24.96
C ASP A 81 4.78 -5.30 24.28
N ALA A 82 5.35 -6.27 23.56
CA ALA A 82 6.61 -6.13 22.83
C ALA A 82 6.37 -5.99 21.32
N PRO A 83 7.12 -5.10 20.62
CA PRO A 83 7.10 -5.04 19.16
C PRO A 83 7.55 -6.35 18.53
N LEU A 84 6.93 -6.72 17.40
CA LEU A 84 7.33 -7.89 16.61
C LEU A 84 8.73 -7.69 16.01
N THR A 85 9.52 -8.75 15.91
CA THR A 85 10.79 -8.73 15.15
C THR A 85 10.52 -8.55 13.65
N PRO A 86 11.52 -8.16 12.83
CA PRO A 86 11.36 -8.12 11.37
C PRO A 86 10.79 -9.42 10.80
N GLU A 87 11.36 -10.56 11.17
CA GLU A 87 10.96 -11.89 10.69
C GLU A 87 9.49 -12.19 11.04
N GLN A 88 9.07 -11.86 12.26
CA GLN A 88 7.68 -12.03 12.70
C GLN A 88 6.70 -11.12 11.95
N ARG A 89 7.11 -9.91 11.56
CA ARG A 89 6.29 -9.04 10.70
C ARG A 89 6.13 -9.65 9.31
N MET A 90 7.17 -10.30 8.80
CA MET A 90 7.15 -10.97 7.49
C MET A 90 6.21 -12.17 7.48
N GLU A 91 6.28 -13.02 8.50
CA GLU A 91 5.35 -14.14 8.68
C GLU A 91 3.90 -13.62 8.73
N ASN A 92 3.65 -12.54 9.46
CA ASN A 92 2.35 -11.88 9.47
C ASN A 92 1.86 -11.42 8.11
N TYR A 93 2.73 -10.79 7.31
CA TYR A 93 2.35 -10.36 5.96
C TYR A 93 1.98 -11.54 5.07
N ASN A 94 2.72 -12.65 5.16
CA ASN A 94 2.40 -13.85 4.41
C ASN A 94 1.07 -14.47 4.85
N HIS A 95 0.84 -14.65 6.16
CA HIS A 95 -0.40 -15.23 6.68
C HIS A 95 -1.62 -14.36 6.38
N VAL A 96 -1.48 -13.04 6.50
CA VAL A 96 -2.57 -12.13 6.16
C VAL A 96 -2.82 -12.10 4.65
N ALA A 97 -1.80 -12.14 3.81
CA ALA A 97 -1.96 -12.20 2.36
C ALA A 97 -2.65 -13.50 1.90
N GLU A 98 -2.27 -14.63 2.48
CA GLU A 98 -2.89 -15.94 2.22
C GLU A 98 -4.37 -15.92 2.62
N CYS A 99 -4.67 -15.52 3.85
CA CYS A 99 -6.05 -15.37 4.33
C CYS A 99 -6.86 -14.36 3.50
N ALA A 100 -6.28 -13.22 3.12
CA ALA A 100 -6.95 -12.23 2.28
C ALA A 100 -7.36 -12.84 0.94
N TYR A 101 -6.52 -13.69 0.35
CA TYR A 101 -6.83 -14.44 -0.86
C TYR A 101 -7.96 -15.46 -0.64
N ASP A 102 -7.77 -16.36 0.34
CA ASP A 102 -8.61 -17.53 0.55
C ASP A 102 -10.01 -17.17 1.09
N GLU A 103 -10.09 -16.23 2.02
CA GLU A 103 -11.30 -15.95 2.80
C GLU A 103 -12.08 -14.74 2.28
N PHE A 104 -11.40 -13.78 1.66
CA PHE A 104 -11.98 -12.49 1.29
C PHE A 104 -11.91 -12.20 -0.20
N THR A 105 -11.31 -13.09 -0.99
CA THR A 105 -11.09 -12.89 -2.43
C THR A 105 -10.39 -11.57 -2.74
N ALA A 106 -9.59 -11.11 -1.78
CA ALA A 106 -8.81 -9.90 -1.92
C ALA A 106 -7.70 -10.17 -2.94
N LYS A 107 -7.29 -9.15 -3.69
CA LYS A 107 -6.05 -9.14 -4.48
C LYS A 107 -5.52 -7.71 -4.49
N PRO A 108 -4.24 -7.45 -4.75
CA PRO A 108 -3.69 -6.09 -4.80
C PRO A 108 -4.15 -5.26 -6.02
N TYR A 109 -5.21 -5.66 -6.72
CA TYR A 109 -5.60 -5.07 -8.00
C TYR A 109 -6.63 -3.96 -7.81
N MET A 110 -6.27 -2.74 -8.20
CA MET A 110 -7.11 -1.57 -8.04
C MET A 110 -7.58 -1.00 -9.38
N VAL A 111 -8.73 -0.34 -9.37
CA VAL A 111 -9.20 0.51 -10.48
C VAL A 111 -8.56 1.90 -10.32
N PRO A 112 -7.68 2.34 -11.24
CA PRO A 112 -7.00 3.63 -11.11
C PRO A 112 -7.95 4.82 -10.96
N GLN A 113 -9.07 4.82 -11.68
CA GLN A 113 -10.09 5.87 -11.57
C GLN A 113 -10.68 5.96 -10.16
N LEU A 114 -10.87 4.83 -9.48
CA LEU A 114 -11.37 4.82 -8.09
C LEU A 114 -10.35 5.44 -7.12
N VAL A 115 -9.06 5.23 -7.38
CA VAL A 115 -7.97 5.87 -6.63
C VAL A 115 -7.90 7.37 -6.93
N ALA A 116 -8.25 7.79 -8.15
CA ALA A 116 -8.28 9.20 -8.54
C ALA A 116 -9.49 9.95 -7.95
N ASP A 117 -10.65 9.31 -7.96
CA ASP A 117 -11.94 9.94 -7.64
C ASP A 117 -12.19 10.03 -6.14
N VAL A 118 -11.66 9.08 -5.36
CA VAL A 118 -11.93 8.93 -3.93
C VAL A 118 -10.62 9.03 -3.15
N ASP A 119 -10.60 9.80 -2.06
CA ASP A 119 -9.52 9.76 -1.07
C ASP A 119 -9.64 8.48 -0.23
N VAL A 120 -9.29 7.35 -0.85
CA VAL A 120 -9.36 6.02 -0.25
C VAL A 120 -8.49 5.90 1.00
N CYS A 121 -7.46 6.75 1.11
CA CYS A 121 -6.55 6.78 2.26
C CYS A 121 -7.21 7.42 3.48
N ALA A 122 -7.76 8.62 3.33
CA ALA A 122 -8.52 9.26 4.40
C ALA A 122 -9.76 8.43 4.78
N LEU A 123 -10.47 7.89 3.78
CA LEU A 123 -11.65 7.05 3.97
C LEU A 123 -11.35 5.83 4.85
N LYS A 124 -10.24 5.13 4.59
CA LYS A 124 -9.93 3.85 5.25
C LYS A 124 -9.05 3.94 6.49
N LEU A 125 -8.16 4.92 6.54
CA LEU A 125 -7.19 5.05 7.62
C LEU A 125 -7.46 6.27 8.51
N GLY A 126 -8.41 7.13 8.13
CA GLY A 126 -8.82 8.33 8.86
C GLY A 126 -8.02 9.57 8.47
N ASP A 127 -8.41 10.69 9.07
CA ASP A 127 -7.84 12.01 8.79
C ASP A 127 -6.31 12.03 8.89
N GLY A 128 -5.68 12.71 7.92
CA GLY A 128 -4.22 12.88 7.84
C GLY A 128 -3.50 11.81 7.02
N TRP A 129 -4.16 10.71 6.68
CA TRP A 129 -3.68 9.79 5.66
C TRP A 129 -4.11 10.27 4.28
N ARG A 130 -3.19 10.19 3.32
CA ARG A 130 -3.42 10.57 1.92
C ARG A 130 -2.66 9.67 0.97
N LEU A 131 -3.02 9.68 -0.31
CA LEU A 131 -2.16 9.11 -1.34
C LEU A 131 -0.85 9.92 -1.41
N PRO A 132 0.32 9.28 -1.60
CA PRO A 132 1.55 10.00 -1.90
C PRO A 132 1.43 10.75 -3.22
N THR A 133 2.08 11.90 -3.31
CA THR A 133 2.20 12.69 -4.53
C THR A 133 3.52 12.39 -5.22
N GLU A 134 3.61 12.73 -6.50
CA GLU A 134 4.89 12.71 -7.25
C GLU A 134 5.98 13.51 -6.53
N ALA A 135 5.63 14.67 -5.97
CA ALA A 135 6.58 15.52 -5.25
C ALA A 135 7.08 14.87 -3.96
N ASP A 136 6.23 14.14 -3.23
CA ASP A 136 6.66 13.37 -2.05
C ASP A 136 7.71 12.35 -2.44
N VAL A 137 7.39 11.51 -3.43
CA VAL A 137 8.29 10.42 -3.86
C VAL A 137 9.63 10.96 -4.32
N LEU A 138 9.64 12.01 -5.14
CA LEU A 138 10.89 12.61 -5.62
C LEU A 138 11.68 13.34 -4.51
N GLY A 139 11.01 13.71 -3.41
CA GLY A 139 11.62 14.37 -2.27
C GLY A 139 12.05 13.41 -1.14
N TRP A 140 11.65 12.14 -1.20
CA TRP A 140 12.00 11.17 -0.16
C TRP A 140 13.50 10.82 -0.18
N PRO A 141 14.11 10.64 1.00
CA PRO A 141 15.51 10.22 1.09
C PRO A 141 15.67 8.73 0.71
N ASP A 142 16.85 8.35 0.22
CA ASP A 142 17.19 6.95 -0.12
C ASP A 142 16.90 5.97 1.03
N ALA A 143 17.18 6.37 2.26
CA ALA A 143 16.91 5.57 3.47
C ALA A 143 15.42 5.21 3.65
N LEU A 144 14.49 6.01 3.12
CA LEU A 144 13.07 5.65 3.16
C LEU A 144 12.76 4.53 2.17
N PHE A 145 13.32 4.59 0.96
CA PHE A 145 13.16 3.53 -0.04
C PHE A 145 13.77 2.22 0.43
N GLU A 146 14.99 2.28 1.00
CA GLU A 146 15.64 1.14 1.64
C GLU A 146 14.76 0.56 2.77
N GLY A 147 14.27 1.40 3.68
CA GLY A 147 13.42 0.93 4.78
C GLY A 147 12.10 0.30 4.32
N VAL A 148 11.44 0.85 3.29
CA VAL A 148 10.23 0.24 2.70
C VAL A 148 10.56 -1.07 2.01
N ALA A 149 11.67 -1.12 1.29
CA ALA A 149 12.11 -2.31 0.58
C ALA A 149 12.60 -3.40 1.51
N ASP A 150 13.29 -3.11 2.60
CA ASP A 150 13.76 -4.10 3.58
C ASP A 150 12.56 -4.83 4.20
N VAL A 151 11.51 -4.07 4.55
CA VAL A 151 10.23 -4.61 5.04
C VAL A 151 9.55 -5.55 4.03
N LEU A 152 9.98 -5.58 2.77
CA LEU A 152 9.39 -6.38 1.69
C LEU A 152 10.35 -7.39 1.08
N THR A 153 11.65 -7.12 1.03
CA THR A 153 12.68 -8.01 0.47
C THR A 153 12.89 -9.17 1.42
N GLU A 154 12.71 -8.97 2.73
CA GLU A 154 12.64 -10.06 3.71
C GLU A 154 11.43 -11.01 3.46
N THR A 155 10.42 -10.67 2.62
CA THR A 155 9.40 -11.68 2.19
C THR A 155 9.94 -12.60 1.08
N ALA A 156 11.06 -12.24 0.45
CA ALA A 156 11.49 -12.76 -0.84
C ALA A 156 12.75 -13.64 -0.77
N ASP A 157 13.14 -14.13 0.42
CA ASP A 157 14.30 -15.01 0.66
C ASP A 157 14.19 -16.43 0.04
N GLY A 158 13.64 -16.52 -1.16
CA GLY A 158 13.79 -17.65 -2.09
C GLY A 158 12.62 -18.61 -2.15
N THR A 159 11.51 -18.34 -1.44
CA THR A 159 10.25 -19.04 -1.66
C THR A 159 9.19 -18.05 -2.09
N SER A 160 8.53 -18.33 -3.21
CA SER A 160 7.39 -17.58 -3.73
C SER A 160 6.25 -17.59 -2.70
N GLY A 161 6.24 -16.60 -1.81
CA GLY A 161 5.20 -16.39 -0.80
C GLY A 161 4.11 -15.43 -1.27
N TRP A 162 2.93 -15.55 -0.67
CA TRP A 162 1.81 -14.64 -0.92
C TRP A 162 2.17 -13.17 -0.64
N GLY A 163 3.05 -12.89 0.33
CA GLY A 163 3.47 -11.54 0.71
C GLY A 163 4.07 -10.73 -0.45
N THR A 164 4.95 -11.31 -1.26
CA THR A 164 5.60 -10.59 -2.36
C THR A 164 4.60 -10.09 -3.41
N PHE A 165 3.50 -10.82 -3.60
CA PHE A 165 2.46 -10.43 -4.54
C PHE A 165 1.58 -9.30 -3.98
N TYR A 166 1.16 -9.38 -2.72
CA TYR A 166 0.25 -8.39 -2.11
C TYR A 166 0.92 -7.09 -1.68
N PHE A 167 2.22 -7.13 -1.42
CA PHE A 167 2.95 -6.01 -0.84
C PHE A 167 3.94 -5.36 -1.81
N SER A 168 3.55 -5.28 -3.09
CA SER A 168 4.33 -4.63 -4.15
C SER A 168 4.94 -3.27 -3.75
N LEU A 169 6.11 -3.00 -4.34
CA LEU A 169 6.82 -1.72 -4.27
C LEU A 169 6.34 -0.70 -5.31
N LEU A 170 5.42 -1.10 -6.19
CA LEU A 170 4.77 -0.18 -7.11
C LEU A 170 3.53 0.37 -6.44
N VAL A 171 3.46 1.69 -6.31
CA VAL A 171 2.35 2.35 -5.61
C VAL A 171 1.67 3.37 -6.50
N TYR A 172 0.37 3.53 -6.33
CA TYR A 172 -0.32 4.67 -6.93
C TYR A 172 0.10 5.97 -6.25
N VAL A 173 0.27 7.03 -7.06
CA VAL A 173 0.55 8.39 -6.61
C VAL A 173 -0.32 9.39 -7.38
N THR A 174 -0.51 10.57 -6.79
CA THR A 174 -1.07 11.73 -7.51
C THR A 174 0.05 12.49 -8.22
N GLY A 175 -0.03 12.61 -9.54
CA GLY A 175 0.87 13.41 -10.37
C GLY A 175 0.72 14.91 -10.13
N ALA A 176 1.69 15.69 -10.62
CA ALA A 176 1.65 17.15 -10.50
C ALA A 176 0.45 17.82 -11.22
N ASP A 177 -0.12 17.14 -12.21
CA ASP A 177 -1.31 17.52 -12.97
C ASP A 177 -2.62 17.04 -12.32
N GLY A 178 -2.55 16.27 -11.23
CA GLY A 178 -3.70 15.66 -10.56
C GLY A 178 -4.05 14.26 -11.09
N ASP A 179 -3.39 13.79 -12.15
CA ASP A 179 -3.65 12.45 -12.70
C ASP A 179 -3.03 11.36 -11.82
N VAL A 180 -3.62 10.17 -11.85
CA VAL A 180 -3.04 9.00 -11.16
C VAL A 180 -1.86 8.46 -11.96
N ARG A 181 -0.72 8.32 -11.26
CA ARG A 181 0.53 7.75 -11.78
C ARG A 181 1.00 6.60 -10.90
N ILE A 182 2.08 5.94 -11.33
CA ILE A 182 2.74 4.89 -10.55
C ILE A 182 4.10 5.39 -10.08
N ALA A 183 4.41 5.16 -8.81
CA ALA A 183 5.75 5.29 -8.28
C ALA A 183 6.39 3.91 -8.03
N ASN A 184 7.67 3.81 -8.32
CA ASN A 184 8.50 2.64 -8.05
C ASN A 184 9.39 2.91 -6.83
N LEU A 185 9.03 2.28 -5.72
CA LEU A 185 9.71 2.42 -4.43
C LEU A 185 10.91 1.49 -4.27
N HIS A 186 11.26 0.68 -5.29
CA HIS A 186 12.44 -0.16 -5.25
C HIS A 186 13.71 0.69 -5.10
N PRO A 187 14.66 0.40 -4.18
CA PRO A 187 15.82 1.27 -3.92
C PRO A 187 16.64 1.53 -5.19
N ASP A 188 16.77 0.51 -6.03
CA ASP A 188 17.51 0.57 -7.29
C ASP A 188 16.69 1.00 -8.54
N ALA A 189 15.48 1.55 -8.37
CA ALA A 189 14.67 2.01 -9.51
C ALA A 189 15.35 3.17 -10.25
N THR A 190 15.45 3.07 -11.58
CA THR A 190 16.01 4.17 -12.39
C THR A 190 14.95 5.20 -12.79
N THR A 191 13.70 4.75 -12.89
CA THR A 191 12.52 5.61 -13.07
C THR A 191 11.66 5.56 -11.81
N ARG A 192 11.56 6.69 -11.10
CA ARG A 192 10.83 6.77 -9.83
C ARG A 192 9.33 6.92 -9.98
N VAL A 193 8.89 7.72 -10.94
CA VAL A 193 7.47 7.98 -11.21
C VAL A 193 7.25 7.91 -12.71
N PHE A 194 6.17 7.24 -13.12
CA PHE A 194 5.80 7.09 -14.51
C PHE A 194 4.28 6.98 -14.68
N ASP A 195 3.81 7.30 -15.87
CA ASP A 195 2.39 7.21 -16.22
C ASP A 195 1.90 5.76 -16.23
N LEU A 196 0.58 5.57 -16.09
CA LEU A 196 -0.02 4.27 -16.36
C LEU A 196 0.35 3.80 -17.79
N PRO A 197 0.56 2.48 -18.02
CA PRO A 197 0.91 1.97 -19.33
C PRO A 197 -0.06 2.43 -20.41
N ALA A 198 0.47 2.76 -21.60
CA ALA A 198 -0.36 3.23 -22.71
C ALA A 198 -1.49 2.23 -23.03
N GLY A 199 -2.72 2.74 -23.16
CA GLY A 199 -3.90 1.92 -23.40
C GLY A 199 -4.54 1.32 -22.14
N THR A 200 -4.05 1.67 -20.94
CA THR A 200 -4.75 1.37 -19.69
C THR A 200 -6.10 2.08 -19.68
N ASP A 201 -7.17 1.30 -19.51
CA ASP A 201 -8.50 1.83 -19.22
C ASP A 201 -8.56 2.14 -17.72
N PRO A 202 -8.64 3.42 -17.32
CA PRO A 202 -8.58 3.80 -15.90
C PRO A 202 -9.78 3.28 -15.11
N THR A 203 -10.87 2.92 -15.77
CA THR A 203 -12.08 2.37 -15.13
C THR A 203 -12.04 0.86 -14.93
N ARG A 204 -10.95 0.19 -15.34
CA ARG A 204 -10.72 -1.24 -15.12
C ARG A 204 -9.60 -1.45 -14.13
N HIS A 205 -9.65 -2.58 -13.42
CA HIS A 205 -8.60 -2.92 -12.48
C HIS A 205 -7.29 -3.19 -13.23
N VAL A 206 -6.18 -2.78 -12.63
CA VAL A 206 -4.84 -3.03 -13.15
C VAL A 206 -4.20 -4.15 -12.33
N GLU A 207 -3.94 -5.28 -12.98
CA GLU A 207 -3.35 -6.45 -12.33
C GLU A 207 -1.82 -6.37 -12.23
N ALA A 208 -1.18 -5.75 -13.22
CA ALA A 208 0.25 -5.55 -13.21
C ALA A 208 0.65 -4.42 -14.15
N VAL A 209 1.72 -3.72 -13.80
CA VAL A 209 2.42 -2.75 -14.64
C VAL A 209 3.89 -3.15 -14.77
N PRO A 210 4.56 -2.75 -15.87
CA PRO A 210 5.98 -2.99 -15.99
C PRO A 210 6.74 -2.19 -14.93
N PHE A 211 7.83 -2.75 -14.42
CA PHE A 211 8.76 -2.03 -13.55
C PHE A 211 10.22 -2.32 -13.91
N ASP A 212 11.08 -1.39 -13.50
CA ASP A 212 12.53 -1.48 -13.57
C ASP A 212 13.15 -1.49 -12.16
N ALA A 213 14.02 -2.45 -11.90
CA ALA A 213 14.96 -2.42 -10.78
C ALA A 213 16.35 -2.66 -11.38
N ALA A 214 17.44 -2.17 -10.78
CA ALA A 214 18.76 -2.27 -11.42
C ALA A 214 19.09 -3.69 -11.93
N GLY A 215 19.10 -3.85 -13.26
CA GLY A 215 19.38 -5.11 -13.94
C GLY A 215 18.21 -6.10 -14.06
N ALA A 216 17.01 -5.76 -13.57
CA ALA A 216 15.81 -6.59 -13.64
C ALA A 216 14.60 -5.80 -14.18
N SER A 217 13.80 -6.46 -15.01
CA SER A 217 12.49 -5.96 -15.42
C SER A 217 11.44 -7.03 -15.19
N GLY A 218 10.23 -6.61 -14.83
CA GLY A 218 9.15 -7.52 -14.48
C GLY A 218 7.79 -6.85 -14.53
N TRP A 219 6.80 -7.58 -14.03
CA TRP A 219 5.42 -7.13 -13.90
C TRP A 219 4.99 -7.33 -12.46
N ALA A 220 4.47 -6.28 -11.84
CA ALA A 220 3.93 -6.34 -10.48
C ALA A 220 2.67 -5.48 -10.37
N PRO A 221 1.71 -5.85 -9.50
CA PRO A 221 0.53 -5.03 -9.26
C PRO A 221 0.94 -3.69 -8.63
N PRO A 222 0.44 -2.54 -9.12
CA PRO A 222 0.48 -1.32 -8.33
C PRO A 222 -0.51 -1.42 -7.16
N VAL A 223 -0.07 -1.07 -5.96
CA VAL A 223 -0.90 -1.11 -4.74
C VAL A 223 -1.19 0.29 -4.21
N VAL A 224 -2.28 0.44 -3.45
CA VAL A 224 -2.54 1.68 -2.72
C VAL A 224 -1.82 1.61 -1.38
N ARG A 225 -0.77 2.42 -1.22
CA ARG A 225 -0.16 2.74 0.07
C ARG A 225 -0.42 4.20 0.38
N CYS A 226 -0.76 4.46 1.63
CA CYS A 226 -1.06 5.78 2.12
C CYS A 226 0.12 6.33 2.90
N VAL A 227 0.24 7.64 2.93
CA VAL A 227 1.26 8.33 3.71
C VAL A 227 0.63 9.33 4.66
N ARG A 228 1.31 9.56 5.78
CA ARG A 228 0.98 10.60 6.73
C ARG A 228 2.26 11.27 7.21
N GLU A 229 2.24 12.60 7.25
CA GLU A 229 3.31 13.38 7.86
C GLU A 229 3.19 13.30 9.37
N LEU A 230 4.27 12.90 10.04
CA LEU A 230 4.34 12.96 11.49
C LEU A 230 4.74 14.37 11.93
N PRO A 231 4.16 14.87 13.05
CA PRO A 231 4.59 16.14 13.60
C PRO A 231 6.07 16.08 13.94
N ASP A 232 6.79 17.17 13.65
CA ASP A 232 8.16 17.32 14.10
C ASP A 232 8.16 17.25 15.63
N THR A 233 8.76 16.19 16.17
CA THR A 233 8.78 15.96 17.61
C THR A 233 9.87 16.78 18.31
N GLY A 234 10.67 17.56 17.57
CA GLY A 234 11.62 18.53 18.13
C GLY A 234 12.46 17.95 19.25
N ALA A 235 13.25 16.92 18.96
CA ALA A 235 14.18 16.31 19.91
C ALA A 235 15.42 17.19 20.15
#